data_AF-A0A6P0I9X4-F1
#
_entry.id   AF-A0A6P0I9X4-F1
#
_cell.length_a   1.000
_cell.length_b   1.000
_cell.length_c   1.000
_cell.angle_alpha   90.00
_cell.angle_beta   90.00
_cell.angle_gamma   90.00
#
_symmetry.space_group_name_H-M   'P 1'
#
loop_
_entity.id
_entity.type
_entity.pdbx_description
1 polymer ?
#
loop_
_entity_poly.entity_id
_entity_poly.type
_entity_poly.pdbx_seq_one_letter_code
_entity_poly.pdbx_strand_id
1 'polypeptide(L)'
;LARAFPELESNKRLEKITEIFDNPETLELLCFVSGGHIRNLLRFLFDCIRQERKLPLSGETLKQVIQKKRDQMVLAIEPYEWELLRQVFRSKKVTGDDGYKILIRSMFVYEYGDAKGSWFDINPILEGAEELKL
;
A
#
# COMPACT_ATOMS: atom_id res chain seq x y z
N LEU A 1 8.58 14.94 -2.18
CA LEU A 1 9.86 15.69 -2.12
C LEU A 1 9.75 17.13 -2.62
N ALA A 2 9.16 17.40 -3.80
CA ALA A 2 9.04 18.78 -4.32
C ALA A 2 8.39 19.79 -3.36
N ARG A 3 7.41 19.36 -2.54
CA ARG A 3 6.82 20.21 -1.50
C ARG A 3 7.72 20.44 -0.29
N ALA A 4 8.57 19.47 0.06
CA ALA A 4 9.48 19.57 1.20
C ALA A 4 10.75 20.34 0.85
N PHE A 5 11.19 20.26 -0.40
CA PHE A 5 12.39 20.90 -0.93
C PHE A 5 12.05 21.67 -2.22
N PRO A 6 11.24 22.74 -2.13
CA PRO A 6 10.80 23.49 -3.32
C PRO A 6 11.97 24.12 -4.07
N GLU A 7 12.96 24.62 -3.33
CA GLU A 7 14.14 25.33 -3.86
C GLU A 7 15.17 24.42 -4.54
N LEU A 8 15.03 23.09 -4.45
CA LEU A 8 15.96 22.15 -5.06
C LEU A 8 15.49 21.71 -6.46
N GLU A 9 16.44 21.53 -7.36
CA GLU A 9 16.22 20.87 -8.66
C GLU A 9 15.73 19.43 -8.49
N SER A 10 14.91 18.97 -9.43
CA SER A 10 14.23 17.66 -9.35
C SER A 10 15.17 16.48 -9.11
N ASN A 11 16.35 16.49 -9.74
CA ASN A 11 17.37 15.45 -9.57
C ASN A 11 18.04 15.47 -8.18
N LYS A 12 18.17 16.64 -7.56
CA LYS A 12 18.79 16.80 -6.22
C LYS A 12 17.84 16.47 -5.08
N ARG A 13 16.53 16.48 -5.32
CA ARG A 13 15.53 16.20 -4.28
C ARG A 13 15.62 14.77 -3.74
N LEU A 14 15.99 13.80 -4.57
CA LEU A 14 16.12 12.39 -4.16
C LEU A 14 17.26 12.18 -3.17
N GLU A 15 18.32 12.99 -3.24
CA GLU A 15 19.43 12.98 -2.28
C GLU A 15 18.99 13.37 -0.86
N LYS A 16 17.79 13.96 -0.72
CA LYS A 16 17.22 14.46 0.53
C LYS A 16 16.19 13.51 1.15
N ILE A 17 16.06 12.29 0.63
CA ILE A 17 15.14 11.29 1.20
C ILE A 17 15.41 11.07 2.69
N THR A 18 16.69 11.02 3.09
CA THR A 18 17.10 10.78 4.48
C THR A 18 16.80 11.93 5.45
N GLU A 19 16.39 13.10 4.95
CA GLU A 19 15.88 14.20 5.77
C GLU A 19 14.39 14.01 6.13
N ILE A 20 13.66 13.14 5.42
CA ILE A 20 12.24 12.86 5.64
C ILE A 20 12.02 11.44 6.17
N PHE A 21 12.82 10.47 5.73
CA PHE A 21 12.74 9.06 6.13
C PHE A 21 14.09 8.62 6.69
N ASP A 22 14.10 7.69 7.64
CA ASP A 22 15.34 7.23 8.28
C ASP A 22 16.30 6.55 7.27
N ASN A 23 15.73 5.92 6.25
CA ASN A 23 16.44 5.32 5.13
C ASN A 23 15.55 5.33 3.85
N PRO A 24 16.13 5.17 2.65
CA PRO A 24 15.37 5.09 1.41
C PRO A 24 14.34 3.95 1.37
N GLU A 25 14.64 2.82 2.00
CA GLU A 25 13.79 1.63 2.03
C GLU A 25 12.45 1.90 2.73
N THR A 26 12.41 2.81 3.70
CA THR A 26 11.15 3.26 4.34
C THR A 26 10.23 3.96 3.33
N LEU A 27 10.77 4.78 2.43
CA LEU A 27 9.98 5.38 1.35
C LEU A 27 9.53 4.32 0.34
N GLU A 28 10.40 3.37 -0.01
CA GLU A 28 10.05 2.27 -0.91
C GLU A 28 8.91 1.41 -0.34
N LEU A 29 8.97 1.06 0.94
CA LEU A 29 7.92 0.32 1.64
C LEU A 29 6.60 1.10 1.64
N LEU A 30 6.64 2.41 1.91
CA LEU A 30 5.46 3.28 1.88
C LEU A 30 4.81 3.30 0.49
N CYS A 31 5.63 3.41 -0.57
CA CYS A 31 5.15 3.36 -1.94
C CYS A 31 4.56 1.98 -2.28
N PHE A 32 5.26 0.90 -1.93
CA PHE A 32 4.84 -0.47 -2.18
C PHE A 32 3.50 -0.78 -1.53
N VAL A 33 3.38 -0.58 -0.21
CA VAL A 33 2.16 -0.91 0.55
C VAL A 33 0.96 -0.05 0.16
N SER A 34 1.19 1.09 -0.49
CA SER A 34 0.10 1.92 -1.03
C SER A 34 -0.59 1.29 -2.24
N GLY A 35 0.03 0.32 -2.90
CA GLY A 35 -0.44 -0.27 -4.15
C GLY A 35 -0.52 0.74 -5.31
N GLY A 36 0.26 1.82 -5.26
CA GLY A 36 0.17 2.93 -6.21
C GLY A 36 -1.02 3.88 -5.97
N HIS A 37 -1.85 3.64 -4.96
CA HIS A 37 -2.98 4.53 -4.64
C HIS A 37 -2.53 5.73 -3.81
N ILE A 38 -2.48 6.89 -4.45
CA ILE A 38 -2.04 8.15 -3.81
C ILE A 38 -2.79 8.48 -2.52
N ARG A 39 -4.08 8.16 -2.44
CA ARG A 39 -4.89 8.34 -1.22
C ARG A 39 -4.33 7.53 -0.04
N ASN A 40 -3.97 6.27 -0.28
CA ASN A 40 -3.42 5.40 0.75
C ASN A 40 -2.02 5.85 1.14
N LEU A 41 -1.18 6.20 0.17
CA LEU A 41 0.16 6.75 0.41
C LEU A 41 0.09 7.98 1.34
N LEU A 42 -0.78 8.94 1.03
CA LEU A 42 -0.95 10.14 1.85
C LEU A 42 -1.50 9.83 3.24
N ARG A 43 -2.41 8.85 3.37
CA ARG A 43 -2.94 8.43 4.66
C ARG A 43 -1.85 7.82 5.54
N PHE A 44 -1.06 6.89 5.01
CA PHE A 44 0.05 6.27 5.75
C PHE A 44 1.09 7.30 6.16
N LEU A 45 1.50 8.17 5.23
CA LEU A 45 2.43 9.25 5.53
C LEU A 45 1.91 10.16 6.65
N PHE A 46 0.63 10.56 6.58
CA PHE A 46 0.02 11.41 7.60
C PHE A 46 -0.07 10.71 8.97
N ASP A 47 -0.42 9.42 9.00
CA ASP A 47 -0.47 8.64 10.23
C ASP A 47 0.93 8.52 10.88
N CYS A 48 1.99 8.31 10.09
CA CYS A 48 3.37 8.33 10.57
C CYS A 48 3.75 9.69 11.17
N ILE A 49 3.47 10.80 10.45
CA ILE A 49 3.76 12.17 10.93
C ILE A 49 3.02 12.45 12.24
N ARG A 50 1.74 12.05 12.35
CA ARG A 50 0.95 12.27 13.56
C ARG A 50 1.49 11.48 14.75
N GLN A 51 1.99 10.27 14.52
CA GLN A 51 2.53 9.39 15.54
C GLN A 51 3.92 9.83 16.03
N GLU A 52 4.85 10.14 15.12
CA GLU A 52 6.22 10.52 15.49
C GLU A 52 6.39 12.00 15.83
N ARG A 53 5.65 12.89 15.15
CA ARG A 53 5.76 14.36 15.28
C ARG A 53 7.15 14.93 15.04
N LYS A 54 8.04 14.17 14.38
CA LYS A 54 9.39 14.59 14.01
C LYS A 54 9.80 13.92 12.70
N LEU A 55 10.88 14.44 12.12
CA LEU A 55 11.60 13.83 11.00
C LEU A 55 13.03 13.49 11.43
N PRO A 56 13.69 12.52 10.78
CA PRO A 56 13.13 11.63 9.76
C PRO A 56 12.13 10.61 10.34
N LEU A 57 11.12 10.22 9.56
CA LEU A 57 10.16 9.17 9.89
C LEU A 57 10.85 7.81 9.90
N SER A 58 10.64 7.04 10.97
CA SER A 58 11.22 5.71 11.07
C SER A 58 10.42 4.66 10.30
N GLY A 59 11.15 3.67 9.76
CA GLY A 59 10.55 2.47 9.19
C GLY A 59 9.73 1.67 10.21
N GLU A 60 10.06 1.77 11.49
CA GLU A 60 9.33 1.10 12.57
C GLU A 60 7.92 1.67 12.76
N THR A 61 7.79 3.01 12.81
CA THR A 61 6.45 3.63 12.85
C THR A 61 5.65 3.29 11.60
N LEU A 62 6.27 3.29 10.42
CA LEU A 62 5.59 2.90 9.19
C LEU A 62 5.06 1.46 9.30
N LYS A 63 5.86 0.50 9.78
CA LYS A 63 5.42 -0.88 10.01
C LYS A 63 4.24 -0.96 10.98
N GLN A 64 4.24 -0.18 12.06
CA GLN A 64 3.13 -0.14 13.02
C GLN A 64 1.84 0.41 12.39
N VAL A 65 1.95 1.49 11.61
CA VAL A 65 0.82 2.07 10.85
C VAL A 65 0.26 1.05 9.85
N ILE A 66 1.14 0.36 9.11
CA ILE A 66 0.78 -0.70 8.17
C ILE A 66 0.07 -1.83 8.90
N GLN A 67 0.63 -2.33 10.00
CA GLN A 67 0.06 -3.44 10.77
C GLN A 67 -1.34 -3.11 11.26
N LYS A 68 -1.52 -1.93 11.89
CA LYS A 68 -2.82 -1.48 12.36
C LYS A 68 -3.85 -1.41 11.23
N LYS A 69 -3.44 -0.94 10.05
CA LYS A 69 -4.34 -0.85 8.90
C LYS A 69 -4.66 -2.24 8.32
N ARG A 70 -3.67 -3.15 8.27
CA ARG A 70 -3.85 -4.55 7.88
C ARG A 70 -4.87 -5.22 8.79
N ASP A 71 -4.69 -5.14 10.11
CA ASP A 71 -5.59 -5.76 11.09
C ASP A 71 -7.03 -5.29 10.89
N GLN A 72 -7.24 -3.99 10.69
CA GLN A 72 -8.56 -3.43 10.40
C GLN A 72 -9.16 -3.95 9.08
N MET A 73 -8.33 -4.19 8.07
CA MET A 73 -8.80 -4.73 6.79
C MET A 73 -9.12 -6.21 6.91
N VAL A 74 -8.26 -7.00 7.56
CA VAL A 74 -8.49 -8.43 7.78
C VAL A 74 -9.81 -8.67 8.52
N LEU A 75 -10.10 -7.90 9.57
CA LEU A 75 -11.36 -7.98 10.31
C LEU A 75 -12.61 -7.63 9.49
N ALA A 76 -12.46 -6.91 8.38
CA ALA A 76 -13.55 -6.48 7.52
C ALA A 76 -13.79 -7.41 6.32
N ILE A 77 -12.94 -8.43 6.13
CA ILE A 77 -13.05 -9.38 5.01
C ILE A 77 -13.83 -10.60 5.47
N GLU A 78 -14.89 -10.92 4.74
CA GLU A 78 -15.73 -12.08 4.98
C GLU A 78 -15.05 -13.38 4.50
N PRO A 79 -15.40 -14.56 5.07
CA PRO A 79 -14.77 -15.82 4.70
C PRO A 79 -14.81 -16.14 3.19
N TYR A 80 -15.93 -15.84 2.52
CA TYR A 80 -16.06 -16.05 1.07
C TYR A 80 -15.22 -15.06 0.25
N GLU A 81 -15.00 -13.85 0.75
CA GLU A 81 -14.14 -12.86 0.09
C GLU A 81 -12.67 -13.29 0.14
N TRP A 82 -12.25 -13.94 1.23
CA TRP A 82 -10.91 -14.55 1.32
C TRP A 82 -10.69 -15.63 0.25
N GLU A 83 -11.71 -16.42 -0.08
CA GLU A 83 -11.63 -17.39 -1.17
C GLU A 83 -11.41 -16.70 -2.51
N LEU A 84 -12.15 -15.63 -2.78
CA LEU A 84 -11.99 -14.82 -3.98
C LEU A 84 -10.60 -14.16 -4.04
N LEU A 85 -10.11 -13.61 -2.91
CA LEU A 85 -8.77 -13.02 -2.84
C LEU A 85 -7.67 -14.04 -3.18
N ARG A 86 -7.77 -15.28 -2.69
CA ARG A 86 -6.84 -16.36 -3.07
C ARG A 86 -6.91 -16.68 -4.56
N GLN A 87 -8.10 -16.64 -5.17
CA GLN A 87 -8.26 -16.83 -6.62
C GLN A 87 -7.62 -15.69 -7.41
N VAL A 88 -7.82 -14.44 -7.01
CA VAL A 88 -7.17 -13.26 -7.63
C VAL A 88 -5.66 -13.36 -7.50
N PHE A 89 -5.15 -13.64 -6.29
CA PHE A 89 -3.71 -13.71 -6.04
C PHE A 89 -3.00 -14.72 -6.94
N ARG A 90 -3.66 -15.86 -7.23
CA ARG A 90 -3.13 -16.91 -8.11
C ARG A 90 -3.31 -16.61 -9.60
N SER A 91 -4.50 -16.16 -9.99
CA SER A 91 -4.88 -16.01 -11.41
C SER A 91 -4.50 -14.65 -12.01
N LYS A 92 -4.26 -13.66 -11.15
CA LYS A 92 -4.13 -12.24 -11.48
C LYS A 92 -5.31 -11.68 -12.28
N LYS A 93 -6.49 -12.28 -12.09
CA LYS A 93 -7.72 -11.99 -12.82
C LYS A 93 -8.90 -11.83 -11.86
N VAL A 94 -9.87 -11.07 -12.34
CA VAL A 94 -11.16 -10.81 -11.70
C VAL A 94 -12.22 -11.18 -12.74
N THR A 95 -13.11 -12.12 -12.43
CA THR A 95 -14.21 -12.52 -13.34
C THR A 95 -15.50 -11.82 -12.92
N GLY A 96 -16.35 -11.43 -13.87
CA GLY A 96 -17.42 -10.43 -13.66
C GLY A 96 -18.59 -10.78 -12.74
N ASP A 97 -18.43 -11.70 -11.77
CA ASP A 97 -19.42 -11.92 -10.72
C ASP A 97 -19.44 -10.78 -9.68
N ASP A 98 -20.50 -10.74 -8.87
CA ASP A 98 -20.70 -9.67 -7.90
C ASP A 98 -19.69 -9.69 -6.74
N GLY A 99 -19.13 -10.85 -6.40
CA GLY A 99 -18.09 -10.99 -5.36
C GLY A 99 -16.82 -10.24 -5.74
N TYR A 100 -16.41 -10.35 -7.00
CA TYR A 100 -15.25 -9.62 -7.50
C TYR A 100 -15.44 -8.09 -7.54
N LYS A 101 -16.66 -7.60 -7.80
CA LYS A 101 -16.97 -6.16 -7.70
C LYS A 101 -16.83 -5.66 -6.27
N ILE A 102 -17.18 -6.48 -5.29
CA ILE A 102 -17.04 -6.15 -3.87
C ILE A 102 -15.56 -6.00 -3.51
N LEU A 103 -14.69 -6.92 -3.94
CA LEU A 103 -13.24 -6.83 -3.67
C LEU A 103 -12.61 -5.53 -4.20
N ILE A 104 -13.00 -5.11 -5.40
CA ILE A 104 -12.51 -3.85 -6.00
C ILE A 104 -13.04 -2.64 -5.23
N ARG A 105 -14.34 -2.60 -4.95
CA ARG A 105 -14.98 -1.47 -4.23
C ARG A 105 -14.45 -1.31 -2.80
N SER A 106 -14.16 -2.42 -2.14
CA SER A 106 -13.56 -2.46 -0.80
C SER A 106 -12.05 -2.19 -0.80
N MET A 107 -11.44 -2.02 -1.99
CA MET A 107 -9.99 -1.81 -2.17
C MET A 107 -9.15 -2.98 -1.62
N PHE A 108 -9.68 -4.21 -1.67
CA PHE A 108 -8.93 -5.42 -1.37
C PHE A 108 -8.16 -5.93 -2.59
N VAL A 109 -8.57 -5.53 -3.78
CA VAL A 109 -7.94 -5.85 -5.06
C VAL A 109 -7.78 -4.58 -5.89
N TYR A 110 -6.67 -4.47 -6.59
CA TYR A 110 -6.32 -3.38 -7.48
C TYR A 110 -6.10 -3.88 -8.90
N GLU A 111 -6.44 -3.04 -9.87
CA GLU A 111 -6.04 -3.22 -11.27
C GLU A 111 -4.72 -2.49 -11.48
N TYR A 112 -3.74 -3.20 -12.01
CA TYR A 112 -2.46 -2.66 -12.47
C TYR A 112 -2.39 -2.78 -13.98
N GLY A 113 -1.56 -1.95 -14.60
CA GLY A 113 -1.36 -2.03 -16.04
C GLY A 113 -0.03 -1.47 -16.49
N ASP A 114 0.44 -2.01 -17.60
CA ASP A 114 1.61 -1.55 -18.32
C ASP A 114 1.35 -1.57 -19.84
N ALA A 115 2.40 -1.40 -20.63
CA ALA A 115 2.29 -1.40 -22.09
C ALA A 115 1.79 -2.75 -22.69
N LYS A 116 1.78 -3.84 -21.91
CA LYS A 116 1.39 -5.18 -22.35
C LYS A 116 -0.04 -5.56 -21.94
N GLY A 117 -0.69 -4.76 -21.09
CA GLY A 117 -2.08 -4.98 -20.67
C GLY A 117 -2.30 -4.66 -19.20
N SER A 118 -3.46 -5.08 -18.68
CA SER A 118 -3.80 -4.97 -17.26
C SER A 118 -3.95 -6.32 -16.59
N TRP A 119 -3.70 -6.34 -15.28
CA TRP A 119 -3.90 -7.50 -14.41
C TRP A 119 -4.43 -7.03 -13.07
N PHE A 120 -5.02 -7.94 -12.31
CA PHE A 120 -5.47 -7.66 -10.96
C PHE A 120 -4.52 -8.28 -9.95
N ASP A 121 -4.30 -7.59 -8.84
CA ASP A 121 -3.63 -8.18 -7.69
C ASP A 121 -4.30 -7.76 -6.40
N ILE A 122 -4.03 -8.51 -5.33
CA ILE A 122 -4.47 -8.11 -4.00
C ILE A 122 -3.81 -6.79 -3.60
N ASN A 123 -4.48 -6.07 -2.72
CA ASN A 123 -3.89 -4.89 -2.09
C ASN A 123 -2.62 -5.34 -1.34
N PRO A 124 -1.44 -4.75 -1.63
CA PRO A 124 -0.17 -5.20 -1.03
C PRO A 124 -0.15 -5.16 0.50
N ILE A 125 -1.01 -4.36 1.13
CA ILE A 125 -1.14 -4.38 2.60
C ILE A 125 -1.63 -5.71 3.15
N LEU A 126 -2.37 -6.49 2.36
CA LEU A 126 -2.85 -7.82 2.71
C LEU A 126 -1.77 -8.88 2.49
N GLU A 127 -0.69 -8.58 1.76
CA GLU A 127 0.43 -9.51 1.64
C GLU A 127 1.01 -9.79 3.03
N GLY A 128 0.97 -11.07 3.43
CA GLY A 128 1.36 -11.53 4.76
C GLY A 128 0.21 -11.81 5.72
N ALA A 129 -1.05 -11.57 5.34
CA ALA A 129 -2.21 -12.08 6.08
C ALA A 129 -2.17 -13.63 6.13
N GLU A 130 -2.42 -14.22 7.30
CA GLU A 130 -2.37 -15.67 7.49
C GLU A 130 -3.40 -16.39 6.59
N GLU A 131 -4.54 -15.75 6.34
CA GLU A 131 -5.64 -16.24 5.52
C GLU A 131 -5.28 -16.39 4.03
N LEU A 132 -4.17 -15.77 3.58
CA LEU A 132 -3.64 -15.93 2.22
C LEU A 132 -2.61 -17.06 2.12
N LYS A 133 -2.09 -17.56 3.24
CA LYS A 133 -1.16 -18.69 3.24
C LYS A 133 -1.93 -19.96 2.88
N LEU A 134 -1.32 -20.79 2.03
CA LEU A 134 -1.90 -22.03 1.53
C LEU A 134 -1.75 -23.18 2.52
#